data_AF-F3BD46-F1
#
_entry.id   AF-F3BD46-F1
#
_cell.length_a   1.000
_cell.length_b   1.000
_cell.length_c   1.000
_cell.angle_alpha   90.00
_cell.angle_beta   90.00
_cell.angle_gamma   90.00
#
_symmetry.space_group_name_H-M   'P 1'
#
loop_
_entity.id
_entity.type
_entity.pdbx_description
1 polymer ?
#
loop_
_entity_poly.entity_id
_entity_poly.type
_entity_poly.pdbx_seq_one_letter_code
_entity_poly.pdbx_strand_id
1 'polypeptide(L)'
;MSMIVVCHILQFYGNELAYWFNVGVQIFLIISGYLYGQKSRINSIEFYKKNFKKILCDYWICLIVVLLFYQLYTPQYINFENVIKAIFGVSNGIPGLGHYWFISTILICYLVTPMLSKYLNGKKDIVNFLFIICFNELIFHFLPYFDGAWINCYCASFYYARMKENIKNDKLFIANVCSITILANSIKILLVLEYK
;
A
#
# COMPACT_ATOMS: atom_id res chain seq x y z
N MET A 1 -0.79 10.85 14.72
CA MET A 1 -2.09 10.93 15.43
C MET A 1 -2.87 12.18 15.03
N SER A 2 -2.30 13.38 15.13
CA SER A 2 -3.02 14.64 14.88
C SER A 2 -3.62 14.77 13.47
N MET A 3 -2.96 14.28 12.41
CA MET A 3 -3.51 14.35 11.04
C MET A 3 -4.76 13.48 10.84
N ILE A 4 -4.84 12.30 11.48
CA ILE A 4 -6.01 11.43 11.38
C ILE A 4 -7.21 12.05 12.12
N VAL A 5 -6.96 12.65 13.28
CA VAL A 5 -7.99 13.37 14.04
C VAL A 5 -8.54 14.55 13.24
N VAL A 6 -7.65 15.37 12.64
CA VAL A 6 -8.04 16.50 11.80
C VAL A 6 -8.80 16.03 10.56
N CYS A 7 -8.37 14.95 9.91
CA CYS A 7 -9.09 14.33 8.80
C CYS A 7 -10.54 14.01 9.18
N HIS A 8 -10.78 13.29 10.28
CA HIS A 8 -12.13 12.91 10.68
C HIS A 8 -12.99 14.10 11.14
N ILE A 9 -12.40 15.11 11.80
CA ILE A 9 -13.11 16.35 12.14
C ILE A 9 -13.57 17.05 10.84
N LEU A 10 -12.70 17.18 9.85
CA LEU A 10 -13.04 17.80 8.57
C LEU A 10 -14.05 16.98 7.76
N GLN A 11 -13.98 15.64 7.81
CA GLN A 11 -15.00 14.76 7.21
C GLN A 11 -16.37 14.99 7.83
N PHE A 12 -16.43 15.15 9.16
CA PHE A 12 -17.67 15.46 9.86
C PHE A 12 -18.28 16.80 9.38
N TYR A 13 -17.45 17.79 9.10
CA TYR A 13 -17.87 19.07 8.54
C TYR A 13 -18.06 19.07 7.00
N GLY A 14 -17.92 17.92 6.33
CA GLY A 14 -18.04 17.81 4.87
C GLY A 14 -16.97 18.60 4.10
N ASN A 15 -15.83 18.87 4.73
CA ASN A 15 -14.75 19.65 4.13
C ASN A 15 -13.76 18.72 3.40
N GLU A 16 -13.59 18.94 2.09
CA GLU A 16 -12.68 18.22 1.20
C GLU A 16 -11.20 18.27 1.65
N LEU A 17 -10.80 19.25 2.47
CA LEU A 17 -9.47 19.26 3.11
C LEU A 17 -9.22 18.02 3.97
N ALA A 18 -10.26 17.31 4.39
CA ALA A 18 -10.14 16.01 5.05
C ALA A 18 -9.21 15.05 4.30
N TYR A 19 -9.34 14.98 2.97
CA TYR A 19 -8.57 14.06 2.15
C TYR A 19 -7.07 14.41 2.11
N TRP A 20 -6.72 15.68 2.31
CA TRP A 20 -5.33 16.14 2.42
C TRP A 20 -4.66 15.66 3.71
N PHE A 21 -5.42 15.51 4.78
CA PHE A 21 -4.92 14.98 6.05
C PHE A 21 -4.96 13.44 6.11
N ASN A 22 -5.63 12.79 5.16
CA ASN A 22 -5.65 11.33 5.00
C ASN A 22 -4.43 10.79 4.22
N VAL A 23 -3.23 11.23 4.61
CA VAL A 23 -1.95 10.86 3.96
C VAL A 23 -1.09 9.92 4.82
N GLY A 24 -1.61 9.49 5.97
CA GLY A 24 -0.85 8.70 6.95
C GLY A 24 -0.33 7.37 6.41
N VAL A 25 -1.14 6.67 5.62
CA VAL A 25 -0.74 5.38 5.02
C VAL A 25 0.35 5.59 3.97
N GLN A 26 0.25 6.63 3.15
CA GLN A 26 1.19 6.98 2.11
C GLN A 26 2.56 7.32 2.73
N ILE A 27 2.57 8.12 3.81
CA ILE A 27 3.79 8.42 4.57
C ILE A 27 4.40 7.14 5.14
N PHE A 28 3.59 6.27 5.75
CA PHE A 28 4.06 4.98 6.28
C PHE A 28 4.71 4.12 5.18
N LEU A 29 4.07 4.01 4.02
CA LEU A 29 4.59 3.25 2.88
C LEU A 29 5.88 3.83 2.32
N ILE A 30 6.00 5.17 2.23
CA ILE A 30 7.22 5.84 1.80
C ILE A 30 8.37 5.56 2.77
N ILE A 31 8.13 5.69 4.08
CA ILE A 31 9.16 5.41 5.10
C ILE A 31 9.58 3.93 5.02
N SER A 32 8.60 3.03 4.92
CA SER A 32 8.85 1.60 4.84
C SER A 32 9.66 1.23 3.60
N GLY A 33 9.28 1.72 2.42
CA GLY A 33 9.98 1.46 1.17
C GLY A 33 11.40 2.00 1.21
N TYR A 34 11.61 3.21 1.72
CA TYR A 34 12.93 3.80 1.92
C TYR A 34 13.84 2.95 2.84
N LEU A 35 13.31 2.47 3.96
CA LEU A 35 14.08 1.66 4.92
C LEU A 35 14.47 0.28 4.35
N TYR A 36 13.57 -0.37 3.61
CA TYR A 36 13.88 -1.65 2.97
C TYR A 36 14.77 -1.49 1.73
N GLY A 37 14.67 -0.37 1.02
CA GLY A 37 15.49 -0.05 -0.14
C GLY A 37 16.98 0.10 0.18
N GLN A 38 17.32 0.48 1.41
CA GLN A 38 18.72 0.56 1.88
C GLN A 38 19.36 -0.80 2.14
N LYS A 39 18.59 -1.89 2.23
CA LYS A 39 19.15 -3.21 2.54
C LYS A 39 19.81 -3.79 1.30
N SER A 40 21.09 -4.13 1.41
CA SER A 40 21.89 -4.68 0.31
C SER A 40 21.32 -6.00 -0.22
N ARG A 41 20.88 -6.89 0.66
CA ARG A 41 20.27 -8.18 0.29
C ARG A 41 19.08 -8.51 1.19
N ILE A 42 18.00 -8.98 0.57
CA ILE A 42 16.80 -9.45 1.25
C ILE A 42 16.62 -10.95 0.93
N ASN A 43 16.69 -11.81 1.95
CA ASN A 43 16.30 -13.21 1.81
C ASN A 43 14.77 -13.30 1.78
N SER A 44 14.21 -13.70 0.65
CA SER A 44 12.75 -13.66 0.41
C SER A 44 11.95 -14.44 1.46
N ILE A 45 12.35 -15.68 1.75
CA ILE A 45 11.58 -16.57 2.64
C ILE A 45 11.58 -16.02 4.08
N GLU A 46 12.76 -15.65 4.56
CA GLU A 46 12.93 -15.13 5.91
C GLU A 46 12.23 -13.77 6.07
N PHE A 47 12.30 -12.93 5.03
CA PHE A 47 11.61 -11.66 4.97
C PHE A 47 10.09 -11.82 5.06
N TYR A 48 9.50 -12.69 4.23
CA TYR A 48 8.06 -12.93 4.28
C TYR A 48 7.65 -13.46 5.64
N LYS A 49 8.30 -14.52 6.13
CA LYS A 49 7.96 -15.13 7.43
C LYS A 49 8.01 -14.10 8.56
N LYS A 50 9.06 -13.28 8.63
CA LYS A 50 9.23 -12.28 9.68
C LYS A 50 8.16 -11.19 9.62
N ASN A 51 7.96 -10.60 8.45
CA ASN A 51 7.09 -9.42 8.33
C ASN A 51 5.61 -9.80 8.28
N PHE A 52 5.26 -10.91 7.64
CA PHE A 52 3.87 -11.42 7.63
C PHE A 52 3.45 -11.84 9.02
N LYS A 53 4.28 -12.61 9.73
CA LYS A 53 3.97 -13.00 11.12
C LYS A 53 3.76 -11.77 11.99
N LYS A 54 4.62 -10.76 11.88
CA LYS A 54 4.50 -9.52 12.66
C LYS A 54 3.16 -8.82 12.46
N ILE A 55 2.67 -8.71 11.22
CA ILE A 55 1.43 -7.99 10.93
C ILE A 55 0.20 -8.88 11.16
N LEU A 56 0.21 -10.10 10.61
CA LEU A 56 -0.95 -10.98 10.62
C LEU A 56 -1.25 -11.52 12.02
N CYS A 57 -0.25 -11.75 12.88
CA CYS A 57 -0.53 -12.21 14.24
C CYS A 57 -1.36 -11.18 15.02
N ASP A 58 -0.91 -9.93 15.07
CA ASP A 58 -1.61 -8.86 15.79
C ASP A 58 -2.99 -8.63 15.18
N TYR A 59 -3.08 -8.63 13.84
CA TYR A 59 -4.34 -8.50 13.11
C TYR A 59 -5.32 -9.64 13.42
N TRP A 60 -4.88 -10.89 13.37
CA TRP A 60 -5.76 -12.04 13.59
C TRP A 60 -6.26 -12.13 15.02
N ILE A 61 -5.48 -11.69 16.01
CA ILE A 61 -5.95 -11.59 17.40
C ILE A 61 -7.15 -10.64 17.46
N CYS A 62 -7.04 -9.44 16.87
CA CYS A 62 -8.16 -8.51 16.79
C CYS A 62 -9.33 -9.08 15.99
N LEU A 63 -9.05 -9.72 14.85
CA LEU A 63 -10.07 -10.27 13.98
C LEU A 63 -10.87 -11.38 14.67
N ILE A 64 -10.24 -12.28 15.43
CA ILE A 64 -10.93 -13.33 16.18
C ILE A 64 -11.93 -12.72 17.17
N VAL A 65 -11.50 -11.70 17.92
CA VAL A 65 -12.39 -10.99 18.86
C VAL A 65 -13.58 -10.39 18.11
N VAL A 66 -13.33 -9.68 17.01
CA VAL A 66 -14.39 -9.08 16.19
C VAL A 66 -15.35 -10.13 15.65
N LEU A 67 -14.84 -11.24 15.10
CA LEU A 67 -15.67 -12.32 14.56
C LEU A 67 -16.54 -12.98 15.63
N LEU A 68 -16.05 -13.11 16.87
CA LEU A 68 -16.86 -13.59 18.00
C LEU A 68 -18.03 -12.66 18.30
N PHE A 69 -17.80 -11.35 18.33
CA PHE A 69 -18.89 -10.37 18.51
C PHE A 69 -19.90 -10.44 17.36
N TYR A 70 -19.44 -10.54 16.12
CA TYR A 70 -20.32 -10.68 14.96
C TYR A 70 -21.16 -11.97 15.04
N GLN A 71 -20.57 -13.08 15.45
CA GLN A 71 -21.28 -14.35 15.60
C GLN A 71 -22.39 -14.28 16.68
N LEU A 72 -22.17 -13.53 17.77
CA LEU A 72 -23.12 -13.40 18.88
C LEU A 72 -24.27 -12.43 18.59
N TYR A 73 -23.99 -11.30 17.94
CA TYR A 73 -24.96 -10.20 17.81
C TYR A 73 -25.50 -10.02 16.40
N THR A 74 -24.74 -10.37 15.36
CA THR A 74 -25.12 -10.15 13.96
C THR A 74 -24.60 -11.27 13.04
N PRO A 75 -25.01 -12.53 13.25
CA PRO A 75 -24.46 -13.69 12.55
C PRO A 75 -24.70 -13.66 11.03
N GLN A 76 -25.68 -12.89 10.56
CA GLN A 76 -26.00 -12.74 9.13
C GLN A 76 -24.84 -12.20 8.27
N TYR A 77 -23.86 -11.52 8.88
CA TYR A 77 -22.68 -11.02 8.16
C TYR A 77 -21.53 -12.04 8.11
N ILE A 78 -21.61 -13.13 8.89
CA ILE A 78 -20.62 -14.20 8.92
C ILE A 78 -20.98 -15.25 7.86
N ASN A 79 -20.35 -15.14 6.70
CA ASN A 79 -20.33 -16.20 5.69
C ASN A 79 -18.88 -16.55 5.33
N PHE A 80 -18.69 -17.71 4.71
CA PHE A 80 -17.36 -18.24 4.41
C PHE A 80 -16.53 -17.27 3.55
N GLU A 81 -17.14 -16.67 2.53
CA GLU A 81 -16.48 -15.70 1.65
C GLU A 81 -16.01 -14.45 2.41
N ASN A 82 -16.87 -13.89 3.26
CA ASN A 82 -16.59 -12.72 4.08
C ASN A 82 -15.49 -12.98 5.10
N VAL A 83 -15.48 -14.17 5.71
CA VAL A 83 -14.44 -14.57 6.65
C VAL A 83 -13.09 -14.71 5.94
N ILE A 84 -13.05 -15.34 4.75
CA ILE A 84 -11.82 -15.41 3.94
C ILE A 84 -11.32 -14.01 3.59
N LYS A 85 -12.19 -13.15 3.07
CA LYS A 85 -11.85 -11.76 2.76
C LYS A 85 -11.27 -11.05 3.98
N ALA A 86 -11.92 -11.20 5.15
CA ALA A 86 -11.44 -10.62 6.40
C ALA A 86 -10.07 -11.18 6.83
N ILE A 87 -9.79 -12.48 6.69
CA ILE A 87 -8.49 -13.06 7.05
C ILE A 87 -7.33 -12.41 6.29
N PHE A 88 -7.56 -12.04 5.02
CA PHE A 88 -6.58 -11.36 4.17
C PHE A 88 -6.66 -9.82 4.20
N GLY A 89 -7.48 -9.25 5.08
CA GLY A 89 -7.62 -7.79 5.21
C GLY A 89 -8.37 -7.12 4.06
N VAL A 90 -9.13 -7.88 3.27
CA VAL A 90 -10.01 -7.40 2.21
C VAL A 90 -11.38 -7.12 2.83
N SER A 91 -11.78 -5.86 2.92
CA SER A 91 -12.79 -5.44 3.89
C SER A 91 -14.24 -5.30 3.37
N ASN A 92 -14.55 -5.78 2.17
CA ASN A 92 -15.87 -5.52 1.55
C ASN A 92 -16.99 -6.49 1.98
N GLY A 93 -16.74 -7.38 2.95
CA GLY A 93 -17.71 -8.41 3.35
C GLY A 93 -18.48 -8.14 4.64
N ILE A 94 -17.84 -7.52 5.63
CA ILE A 94 -18.38 -7.35 6.98
C ILE A 94 -18.38 -5.85 7.32
N PRO A 95 -19.53 -5.26 7.68
CA PRO A 95 -19.60 -3.85 8.07
C PRO A 95 -18.56 -3.47 9.14
N GLY A 96 -18.05 -2.24 9.11
CA GLY A 96 -17.07 -1.78 10.11
C GLY A 96 -15.66 -2.37 10.01
N LEU A 97 -15.45 -3.52 9.34
CA LEU A 97 -14.11 -4.03 9.01
C LEU A 97 -13.47 -3.25 7.84
N GLY A 98 -14.21 -2.34 7.22
CA GLY A 98 -13.75 -1.42 6.17
C GLY A 98 -12.37 -0.85 6.41
N HIS A 99 -12.12 -0.33 7.62
CA HIS A 99 -10.91 0.37 8.03
C HIS A 99 -9.62 -0.48 8.01
N TYR A 100 -9.71 -1.80 7.90
CA TYR A 100 -8.54 -2.69 7.85
C TYR A 100 -7.94 -2.85 6.44
N TRP A 101 -8.50 -2.15 5.44
CA TRP A 101 -8.04 -2.19 4.05
C TRP A 101 -6.53 -2.00 3.90
N PHE A 102 -5.91 -1.16 4.74
CA PHE A 102 -4.48 -0.82 4.65
C PHE A 102 -3.56 -2.00 4.96
N ILE A 103 -4.02 -2.98 5.74
CA ILE A 103 -3.23 -4.18 6.07
C ILE A 103 -2.91 -4.94 4.80
N SER A 104 -3.92 -5.14 3.95
CA SER A 104 -3.76 -5.84 2.68
C SER A 104 -2.78 -5.11 1.75
N THR A 105 -2.81 -3.77 1.71
CA THR A 105 -1.84 -2.94 0.96
C THR A 105 -0.41 -3.13 1.47
N ILE A 106 -0.20 -3.15 2.78
CA ILE A 106 1.14 -3.37 3.37
C ILE A 106 1.66 -4.76 3.04
N LEU A 107 0.79 -5.79 3.11
CA LEU A 107 1.17 -7.16 2.75
C LEU A 107 1.63 -7.24 1.30
N ILE A 108 0.94 -6.57 0.37
CA ILE A 108 1.39 -6.48 -1.03
C ILE A 108 2.74 -5.78 -1.15
N CYS A 109 2.94 -4.64 -0.48
CA CYS A 109 4.23 -3.96 -0.50
C CYS A 109 5.37 -4.89 -0.03
N TYR A 110 5.10 -5.70 1.00
CA TYR A 110 6.06 -6.69 1.50
C TYR A 110 6.26 -7.88 0.55
N LEU A 111 5.24 -8.32 -0.19
CA LEU A 111 5.40 -9.32 -1.26
C LEU A 111 6.29 -8.80 -2.39
N VAL A 112 6.10 -7.54 -2.77
CA VAL A 112 6.86 -6.90 -3.86
C VAL A 112 8.31 -6.62 -3.43
N THR A 113 8.60 -6.51 -2.13
CA THR A 113 9.91 -6.08 -1.62
C THR A 113 11.10 -6.94 -2.06
N PRO A 114 11.09 -8.28 -1.95
CA PRO A 114 12.21 -9.08 -2.45
C PRO A 114 12.35 -9.03 -3.98
N MET A 115 11.24 -8.86 -4.72
CA MET A 115 11.28 -8.59 -6.15
C MET A 115 12.01 -7.27 -6.43
N LEU A 116 11.64 -6.18 -5.77
CA LEU A 116 12.32 -4.88 -5.92
C LEU A 116 13.81 -5.00 -5.62
N SER A 117 14.18 -5.69 -4.52
CA SER A 117 15.58 -5.90 -4.16
C SER A 117 16.37 -6.70 -5.21
N LYS A 118 15.71 -7.56 -5.98
CA LYS A 118 16.34 -8.38 -7.03
C LYS A 118 16.48 -7.61 -8.34
N TYR A 119 15.46 -6.82 -8.72
CA TYR A 119 15.38 -6.16 -10.02
C TYR A 119 15.92 -4.73 -10.03
N LEU A 120 15.99 -4.05 -8.87
CA LEU A 120 16.56 -2.71 -8.72
C LEU A 120 17.93 -2.83 -8.02
N ASN A 121 18.95 -3.25 -8.76
CA ASN A 121 20.29 -3.54 -8.21
C ASN A 121 21.44 -3.19 -9.18
N GLY A 122 21.25 -2.30 -10.15
CA GLY A 122 22.32 -1.94 -11.09
C GLY A 122 21.95 -1.06 -12.30
N LYS A 123 22.68 -1.24 -13.41
CA LYS A 123 22.73 -0.31 -14.55
C LYS A 123 21.40 -0.07 -15.30
N LYS A 124 20.35 -0.86 -15.06
CA LYS A 124 19.04 -0.76 -15.75
C LYS A 124 17.89 -0.41 -14.80
N ASP A 125 18.18 0.11 -13.61
CA ASP A 125 17.16 0.25 -12.57
C ASP A 125 16.02 1.21 -12.95
N ILE A 126 16.25 2.23 -13.77
CA ILE A 126 15.16 3.12 -14.21
C ILE A 126 14.16 2.43 -15.14
N VAL A 127 14.63 1.55 -16.04
CA VAL A 127 13.74 0.80 -16.93
C VAL A 127 12.95 -0.23 -16.14
N ASN A 128 13.60 -0.93 -15.22
CA ASN A 128 12.94 -1.89 -14.34
C ASN A 128 11.92 -1.18 -13.43
N PHE A 129 12.26 0.00 -12.91
CA PHE A 129 11.36 0.82 -12.12
C PHE A 129 10.12 1.23 -12.91
N LEU A 130 10.29 1.78 -14.13
CA LEU A 130 9.18 2.12 -15.01
C LEU A 130 8.28 0.92 -15.32
N PHE A 131 8.89 -0.23 -15.61
CA PHE A 131 8.14 -1.47 -15.84
C PHE A 131 7.33 -1.88 -14.60
N ILE A 132 7.92 -1.81 -13.40
CA ILE A 132 7.22 -2.12 -12.14
C ILE A 132 6.03 -1.19 -11.91
N ILE A 133 6.19 0.11 -12.11
CA ILE A 133 5.10 1.09 -11.95
C ILE A 133 3.97 0.82 -12.95
N CYS A 134 4.29 0.61 -14.23
CA CYS A 134 3.28 0.27 -15.24
C CYS A 134 2.58 -1.06 -14.94
N PHE A 135 3.33 -2.06 -14.48
CA PHE A 135 2.79 -3.37 -14.13
C PHE A 135 1.85 -3.30 -12.91
N ASN A 136 2.20 -2.51 -11.90
CA ASN A 136 1.33 -2.26 -10.75
C ASN A 136 0.01 -1.60 -11.19
N GLU A 137 0.07 -0.53 -11.99
CA GLU A 137 -1.15 0.13 -12.48
C GLU A 137 -2.05 -0.84 -13.26
N LEU A 138 -1.46 -1.67 -14.14
CA LEU A 138 -2.21 -2.67 -14.91
C LEU A 138 -2.86 -3.72 -14.00
N ILE A 139 -2.11 -4.30 -13.05
CA ILE A 139 -2.65 -5.34 -12.15
C ILE A 139 -3.74 -4.79 -11.26
N PHE A 140 -3.49 -3.64 -10.62
CA PHE A 140 -4.41 -3.07 -9.63
C PHE A 140 -5.59 -2.34 -10.27
N HIS A 141 -5.56 -2.11 -11.59
CA HIS A 141 -6.76 -1.82 -12.36
C HIS A 141 -7.77 -2.99 -12.33
N PHE A 142 -7.30 -4.24 -12.49
CA PHE A 142 -8.16 -5.43 -12.44
C PHE A 142 -8.50 -5.88 -11.01
N LEU A 143 -7.81 -5.35 -9.99
CA LEU A 143 -8.03 -5.66 -8.58
C LEU A 143 -8.44 -4.38 -7.82
N PRO A 144 -9.70 -3.92 -7.94
CA PRO A 144 -10.15 -2.62 -7.44
C PRO A 144 -10.12 -2.49 -5.91
N TYR A 145 -9.84 -3.57 -5.19
CA TYR A 145 -9.63 -3.58 -3.74
C TYR A 145 -8.31 -2.91 -3.31
N PHE A 146 -7.36 -2.76 -4.23
CA PHE A 146 -6.04 -2.20 -3.95
C PHE A 146 -5.83 -0.90 -4.73
N ASP A 147 -5.21 0.07 -4.08
CA ASP A 147 -4.78 1.28 -4.77
C ASP A 147 -3.34 1.14 -5.26
N GLY A 148 -3.18 0.96 -6.58
CA GLY A 148 -1.89 0.97 -7.26
C GLY A 148 -1.04 2.21 -6.92
N ALA A 149 -1.67 3.36 -6.72
CA ALA A 149 -0.99 4.60 -6.36
C ALA A 149 -0.21 4.47 -5.04
N TRP A 150 -0.78 3.80 -4.03
CA TRP A 150 -0.12 3.61 -2.73
C TRP A 150 1.07 2.65 -2.83
N ILE A 151 0.93 1.60 -3.63
CA ILE A 151 2.01 0.64 -3.88
C ILE A 151 3.14 1.32 -4.66
N ASN A 152 2.80 2.22 -5.59
CA ASN A 152 3.77 3.04 -6.31
C ASN A 152 4.54 3.99 -5.38
N CYS A 153 3.90 4.57 -4.34
CA CYS A 153 4.62 5.35 -3.32
C CYS A 153 5.68 4.50 -2.60
N TYR A 154 5.35 3.25 -2.27
CA TYR A 154 6.30 2.30 -1.70
C TYR A 154 7.45 1.99 -2.66
N CYS A 155 7.15 1.62 -3.91
CA CYS A 155 8.16 1.30 -4.92
C CYS A 155 9.08 2.50 -5.23
N ALA A 156 8.52 3.70 -5.32
CA ALA A 156 9.26 4.94 -5.57
C ALA A 156 10.27 5.25 -4.46
N SER A 157 9.84 5.18 -3.20
CA SER A 157 10.72 5.39 -2.05
C SER A 157 11.81 4.31 -1.92
N PHE A 158 11.48 3.06 -2.26
CA PHE A 158 12.45 1.97 -2.33
C PHE A 158 13.50 2.21 -3.41
N TYR A 159 13.08 2.61 -4.60
CA TYR A 159 13.97 2.93 -5.71
C TYR A 159 14.88 4.12 -5.37
N TYR A 160 14.30 5.16 -4.79
CA TYR A 160 15.04 6.32 -4.28
C TYR A 160 16.14 5.92 -3.29
N ALA A 161 15.81 5.11 -2.28
CA ALA A 161 16.78 4.63 -1.31
C ALA A 161 17.95 3.86 -1.96
N ARG A 162 17.67 3.05 -2.98
CA ARG A 162 18.69 2.27 -3.70
C ARG A 162 19.64 3.16 -4.51
N MET A 163 19.10 4.23 -5.09
CA MET A 163 19.85 5.12 -5.96
C MET A 163 20.56 6.25 -5.22
N LYS A 164 20.21 6.50 -3.95
CA LYS A 164 20.68 7.65 -3.15
C LYS A 164 22.17 7.92 -3.25
N GLU A 165 23.01 6.87 -3.17
CA GLU A 165 24.48 7.01 -3.24
C GLU A 165 25.00 7.35 -4.65
N ASN A 166 24.23 7.04 -5.69
CA ASN A 166 24.58 7.26 -7.10
C ASN A 166 24.03 8.57 -7.68
N ILE A 167 23.22 9.32 -6.91
CA ILE A 167 22.53 10.52 -7.38
C ILE A 167 23.40 11.76 -7.13
N LYS A 168 23.72 12.52 -8.20
CA LYS A 168 24.41 13.81 -8.09
C LYS A 168 23.51 14.95 -7.61
N ASN A 169 22.23 14.95 -8.03
CA ASN A 169 21.26 15.98 -7.67
C ASN A 169 19.98 15.32 -7.14
N ASP A 170 19.91 15.24 -5.82
CA ASP A 170 18.86 14.55 -5.07
C ASP A 170 17.47 15.12 -5.36
N LYS A 171 17.34 16.45 -5.38
CA LYS A 171 16.08 17.15 -5.61
C LYS A 171 15.52 16.88 -7.00
N LEU A 172 16.36 16.93 -8.03
CA LEU A 172 15.93 16.67 -9.41
C LEU A 172 15.51 15.21 -9.60
N PHE A 173 16.23 14.27 -8.98
CA PHE A 173 15.87 12.86 -9.04
C PHE A 173 14.52 12.59 -8.36
N ILE A 174 14.31 13.12 -7.16
CA ILE A 174 13.03 13.03 -6.44
C ILE A 174 11.91 13.63 -7.31
N ALA A 175 12.13 14.82 -7.89
CA ALA A 175 11.14 15.45 -8.76
C ALA A 175 10.76 14.56 -9.96
N ASN A 176 11.72 13.90 -10.58
CA ASN A 176 11.46 12.98 -11.69
C ASN A 176 10.68 11.74 -11.25
N VAL A 177 11.05 11.11 -10.13
CA VAL A 177 10.34 9.94 -9.59
C VAL A 177 8.91 10.31 -9.18
N CYS A 178 8.71 11.46 -8.55
CA CYS A 178 7.39 12.00 -8.23
C CYS A 178 6.58 12.27 -9.51
N SER A 179 7.18 12.87 -10.53
CA SER A 179 6.49 13.16 -11.79
C SER A 179 6.04 11.88 -12.50
N ILE A 180 6.90 10.85 -12.56
CA ILE A 180 6.57 9.54 -13.13
C ILE A 180 5.40 8.89 -12.39
N THR A 181 5.43 8.89 -11.05
CA THR A 181 4.35 8.28 -10.25
C THR A 181 3.03 9.05 -10.36
N ILE A 182 3.07 10.39 -10.39
CA ILE A 182 1.89 11.22 -10.63
C ILE A 182 1.29 10.92 -12.02
N LEU A 183 2.12 10.88 -13.05
CA LEU A 183 1.67 10.58 -14.42
C LEU A 183 1.04 9.19 -14.50
N ALA A 184 1.68 8.16 -13.94
CA ALA A 184 1.15 6.80 -13.92
C ALA A 184 -0.22 6.74 -13.23
N ASN A 185 -0.35 7.37 -12.07
CA ASN A 185 -1.61 7.40 -11.32
C ASN A 185 -2.69 8.26 -12.01
N SER A 186 -2.31 9.26 -12.80
CA SER A 186 -3.24 10.09 -13.56
C SER A 186 -3.95 9.30 -14.67
N ILE A 187 -3.27 8.30 -15.26
CA ILE A 187 -3.86 7.40 -16.25
C ILE A 187 -5.07 6.66 -15.65
N LYS A 188 -4.96 6.19 -14.40
CA LYS A 188 -6.08 5.54 -13.70
C LYS A 188 -7.29 6.47 -13.56
N ILE A 189 -7.06 7.75 -13.24
CA ILE A 189 -8.13 8.75 -13.12
C ILE A 189 -8.81 8.97 -14.48
N LEU A 190 -8.02 9.11 -15.55
CA LEU A 190 -8.54 9.29 -16.91
C LEU A 190 -9.36 8.07 -17.37
N LEU A 191 -8.85 6.85 -17.14
CA LEU A 191 -9.58 5.63 -17.47
C LEU A 191 -10.91 5.54 -16.70
N VAL A 192 -10.94 5.91 -15.42
CA VAL A 192 -12.19 5.92 -14.64
C VAL A 192 -13.20 6.96 -15.15
N LEU A 193 -12.73 8.09 -15.68
CA LEU A 193 -13.58 9.13 -16.26
C LEU A 193 -14.18 8.73 -17.61
N GLU A 194 -13.48 7.92 -18.42
CA GLU A 194 -13.98 7.43 -19.71
C GLU A 194 -15.12 6.39 -19.58
N TYR A 195 -15.28 5.78 -18.39
CA TYR A 195 -16.36 4.82 -18.09
C TYR A 195 -17.56 5.43 -17.34
N LYS A 196 -17.67 6.76 -17.25
CA LYS A 196 -18.84 7.49 -16.75
C LYS A 196 -19.54 8.26 -17.86
#